data_AF-A0A7L4NS59-F1
#
_entry.id   AF-A0A7L4NS59-F1
#
_cell.length_a   1.000
_cell.length_b   1.000
_cell.length_c   1.000
_cell.angle_alpha   90.00
_cell.angle_beta   90.00
_cell.angle_gamma   90.00
#
_symmetry.space_group_name_H-M   'P 1'
#
loop_
_entity.id
_entity.type
_entity.pdbx_description
1 polymer ?
#
loop_
_entity_poly.entity_id
_entity_poly.type
_entity_poly.pdbx_seq_one_letter_code
_entity_poly.pdbx_strand_id
1 'polypeptide(L)'
;SDPTDGELYSGTSSDFMGSSAAFFRTWVHGAEQSYIRTEQNQDHWLHEPAFIGAYAIPDTYNPHDDKVYIFFRETAMEAGQWERRHIHARVARVCKNDVGGKRSLINRWSTFLKARLVCSIPGPQGTETHFDQL
;
A
#
# COMPACT_ATOMS: atom_id res chain seq x y z
N SER A 1 -1.07 -13.66 5.15
CA SER A 1 -0.46 -12.71 6.10
C SER A 1 0.23 -13.52 7.18
N ASP A 2 1.54 -13.43 7.26
CA ASP A 2 2.35 -14.12 8.28
C ASP A 2 2.63 -13.11 9.41
N PRO A 3 2.37 -13.43 10.70
CA PRO A 3 2.76 -12.55 11.80
C PRO A 3 4.27 -12.38 11.83
N THR A 4 4.74 -11.13 11.73
CA THR A 4 6.15 -10.80 11.94
C THR A 4 6.27 -10.10 13.28
N ASP A 5 7.05 -10.67 14.21
CA ASP A 5 7.29 -10.10 15.54
C ASP A 5 6.03 -9.74 16.35
N GLY A 6 4.93 -10.48 16.16
CA GLY A 6 3.66 -10.25 16.85
C GLY A 6 2.75 -9.19 16.21
N GLU A 7 3.15 -8.65 15.06
CA GLU A 7 2.38 -7.69 14.27
C GLU A 7 1.81 -8.35 13.00
N LEU A 8 0.56 -8.00 12.69
CA LEU A 8 -0.16 -8.43 11.50
C LEU A 8 -0.25 -7.28 10.50
N TYR A 9 0.32 -7.47 9.31
CA TYR A 9 0.17 -6.56 8.18
C TYR A 9 -0.91 -7.07 7.22
N SER A 10 -1.89 -6.24 6.89
CA SER A 10 -3.02 -6.64 6.04
C SER A 10 -3.58 -5.48 5.22
N GLY A 11 -3.81 -5.71 3.92
CA GLY A 11 -4.60 -4.82 3.08
C GLY A 11 -5.98 -5.40 2.85
N THR A 12 -7.04 -4.71 3.26
CA THR A 12 -8.43 -5.17 3.11
C THR A 12 -9.41 -4.01 3.21
N SER A 13 -10.70 -4.28 2.90
CA SER A 13 -11.77 -3.35 3.23
C SER A 13 -11.94 -3.22 4.74
N SER A 14 -12.05 -1.98 5.21
CA SER A 14 -12.33 -1.66 6.61
C SER A 14 -13.79 -1.38 6.91
N ASP A 15 -14.64 -1.33 5.89
CA ASP A 15 -16.08 -1.24 6.01
C ASP A 15 -16.80 -2.43 5.36
N PHE A 16 -18.04 -2.65 5.81
CA PHE A 16 -18.90 -3.70 5.28
C PHE A 16 -19.24 -3.49 3.80
N MET A 17 -19.28 -2.23 3.35
CA MET A 17 -19.63 -1.86 1.98
C MET A 17 -18.50 -2.12 0.97
N GLY A 18 -17.27 -2.38 1.41
CA GLY A 18 -16.14 -2.56 0.49
C GLY A 18 -15.56 -1.24 -0.05
N SER A 19 -16.11 -0.10 0.36
CA SER A 19 -15.74 1.23 -0.15
C SER A 19 -14.50 1.80 0.52
N SER A 20 -14.14 1.31 1.71
CA SER A 20 -13.03 1.88 2.48
C SER A 20 -11.90 0.88 2.69
N ALA A 21 -11.19 0.59 1.60
CA ALA A 21 -9.99 -0.23 1.63
C ALA A 21 -8.79 0.53 2.23
N ALA A 22 -7.99 -0.17 3.03
CA ALA A 22 -6.79 0.39 3.64
C ALA A 22 -5.76 -0.70 3.93
N PHE A 23 -4.50 -0.27 4.09
CA PHE A 23 -3.41 -1.12 4.54
C PHE A 23 -3.13 -0.87 6.03
N PHE A 24 -3.16 -1.93 6.82
CA PHE A 24 -3.12 -1.93 8.28
C PHE A 24 -1.91 -2.66 8.82
N ARG A 25 -1.43 -2.19 9.97
CA ARG A 25 -0.67 -2.99 10.94
C ARG A 25 -1.41 -3.02 12.26
N THR A 26 -1.63 -4.22 12.79
CA THR A 26 -2.28 -4.44 14.08
C THR A 26 -1.43 -5.36 14.97
N TRP A 27 -1.43 -5.10 16.27
CA TRP A 27 -0.80 -5.99 17.24
C TRP A 27 -1.70 -7.19 17.54
N VAL A 28 -1.16 -8.42 17.46
CA VAL A 28 -1.95 -9.65 17.59
C VAL A 28 -2.17 -10.06 19.06
N HIS A 29 -1.28 -9.63 19.97
CA HIS A 29 -1.26 -10.08 21.37
C HIS A 29 -1.29 -8.95 22.44
N GLY A 30 -1.75 -7.74 22.09
CA GLY A 30 -1.81 -6.59 23.00
C GLY A 30 -3.19 -6.36 23.62
N ALA A 31 -3.22 -5.95 24.91
CA ALA A 31 -4.43 -5.49 25.59
C ALA A 31 -4.88 -4.07 25.14
N GLU A 32 -3.94 -3.27 24.62
CA GLU A 32 -4.23 -2.02 23.93
C GLU A 32 -4.26 -2.24 22.42
N GLN A 33 -5.35 -1.83 21.77
CA GLN A 33 -5.44 -1.80 20.31
C GLN A 33 -4.56 -0.68 19.75
N SER A 34 -3.26 -0.97 19.59
CA SER A 34 -2.39 -0.16 18.75
C SER A 34 -2.53 -0.62 17.30
N TYR A 35 -2.90 0.31 16.43
CA TYR A 35 -2.97 0.07 14.99
C TYR A 35 -2.41 1.26 14.22
N ILE A 36 -1.89 0.98 13.03
CA ILE A 36 -1.53 1.99 12.04
C ILE A 36 -2.24 1.65 10.74
N ARG A 37 -2.76 2.67 10.05
CA ARG A 37 -3.42 2.49 8.75
C ARG A 37 -3.05 3.57 7.74
N THR A 38 -3.38 3.32 6.48
CA THR A 38 -3.42 4.39 5.47
C THR A 38 -4.56 5.36 5.76
N GLU A 39 -4.39 6.63 5.36
CA GLU A 39 -5.42 7.66 5.55
C GLU A 39 -6.70 7.30 4.78
N GLN A 40 -7.84 7.57 5.40
CA GLN A 40 -9.16 7.27 4.83
C GLN A 40 -9.65 8.44 3.97
N ASN A 41 -10.40 8.14 2.90
CA ASN A 41 -11.00 9.13 2.01
C ASN A 41 -9.97 10.11 1.41
N GLN A 42 -8.76 9.62 1.16
CA GLN A 42 -7.66 10.34 0.54
C GLN A 42 -7.13 9.51 -0.61
N ASP A 43 -7.72 9.70 -1.80
CA ASP A 43 -7.45 8.86 -2.97
C ASP A 43 -5.96 8.89 -3.41
N HIS A 44 -5.22 9.95 -3.04
CA HIS A 44 -3.77 10.02 -3.29
C HIS A 44 -2.98 8.93 -2.53
N TRP A 45 -3.51 8.40 -1.42
CA TRP A 45 -2.92 7.25 -0.73
C TRP A 45 -3.30 5.95 -1.43
N LEU A 46 -4.59 5.69 -1.55
CA LEU A 46 -5.16 4.48 -2.13
C LEU A 46 -6.49 4.84 -2.80
N HIS A 47 -6.67 4.43 -4.05
CA HIS A 47 -7.92 4.68 -4.77
C HIS A 47 -8.50 3.38 -5.33
N GLU A 48 -9.49 2.83 -4.63
CA GLU A 48 -10.12 1.54 -4.93
C GLU A 48 -9.09 0.39 -5.12
N PRO A 49 -8.18 0.16 -4.16
CA PRO A 49 -7.12 -0.82 -4.30
C PRO A 49 -7.64 -2.26 -4.21
N ALA A 50 -7.01 -3.16 -4.97
CA ALA A 50 -7.06 -4.60 -4.76
C ALA A 50 -5.66 -5.07 -4.35
N PHE A 51 -5.53 -5.60 -3.13
CA PHE A 51 -4.25 -6.04 -2.58
C PHE A 51 -3.91 -7.46 -3.01
N ILE A 52 -2.65 -7.69 -3.40
CA ILE A 52 -2.12 -8.99 -3.82
C ILE A 52 -1.31 -9.62 -2.68
N GLY A 53 -0.41 -8.86 -2.04
CA GLY A 53 0.45 -9.41 -0.99
C GLY A 53 1.29 -8.35 -0.29
N ALA A 54 1.84 -8.73 0.86
CA ALA A 54 2.76 -7.92 1.64
C ALA A 54 3.94 -8.77 2.11
N TYR A 55 5.15 -8.20 2.04
CA TYR A 55 6.40 -8.91 2.33
C TYR A 55 7.31 -8.01 3.17
N ALA A 56 7.77 -8.54 4.31
CA ALA A 56 8.84 -7.91 5.08
C ALA A 56 10.19 -8.20 4.40
N ILE A 57 10.95 -7.15 4.09
CA ILE A 57 12.24 -7.23 3.41
C ILE A 57 13.27 -6.46 4.25
N PRO A 58 14.35 -7.14 4.72
CA PRO A 58 15.46 -6.45 5.38
C PRO A 58 16.12 -5.44 4.45
N ASP A 59 16.42 -4.25 4.96
CA ASP A 59 17.02 -3.18 4.14
C ASP A 59 18.53 -3.08 4.32
N THR A 60 18.99 -3.12 5.57
CA THR A 60 20.40 -3.05 5.94
C THR A 60 20.74 -4.14 6.94
N TYR A 61 21.93 -4.09 7.55
CA TYR A 61 22.29 -4.96 8.67
C TYR A 61 21.52 -4.62 9.97
N ASN A 62 20.88 -3.45 10.03
CA ASN A 62 20.12 -2.99 11.17
C ASN A 62 18.63 -3.31 10.98
N PRO A 63 18.02 -4.19 11.80
CA PRO A 63 16.61 -4.56 11.67
C PRO A 63 15.63 -3.39 11.83
N HIS A 64 16.06 -2.25 12.39
CA HIS A 64 15.24 -1.05 12.44
C HIS A 64 15.03 -0.37 11.09
N ASP A 65 15.83 -0.71 10.08
CA ASP A 65 15.72 -0.17 8.72
C ASP A 65 14.79 -1.03 7.83
N ASP A 66 14.35 -2.19 8.33
CA ASP A 66 13.46 -3.13 7.65
C ASP A 66 12.18 -2.45 7.15
N LYS A 67 11.73 -2.90 5.98
CA LYS A 67 10.55 -2.36 5.32
C LYS A 67 9.55 -3.45 5.02
N VAL A 68 8.29 -3.07 4.97
CA VAL A 68 7.22 -3.91 4.44
C VAL A 68 6.82 -3.37 3.08
N TYR A 69 6.92 -4.21 2.06
CA TYR A 69 6.52 -3.92 0.70
C TYR A 69 5.14 -4.50 0.43
N ILE A 70 4.24 -3.69 -0.11
CA ILE A 70 2.86 -4.07 -0.42
C ILE A 70 2.66 -4.01 -1.92
N PHE A 71 2.15 -5.09 -2.49
CA PHE A 71 1.81 -5.21 -3.90
C PHE A 71 0.30 -5.16 -4.05
N PHE A 72 -0.17 -4.27 -4.91
CA PHE A 72 -1.59 -4.03 -5.14
C PHE A 72 -1.80 -3.42 -6.53
N ARG A 73 -3.04 -3.38 -6.98
CA ARG A 73 -3.47 -2.56 -8.12
C ARG A 73 -4.52 -1.57 -7.67
N GLU A 74 -4.59 -0.40 -8.29
CA GLU A 74 -5.56 0.64 -7.94
C GLU A 74 -6.00 1.44 -9.17
N THR A 75 -7.08 2.20 -9.04
CA THR A 75 -7.47 3.19 -10.05
C THR A 75 -6.48 4.36 -10.03
N ALA A 76 -5.85 4.66 -11.16
CA ALA A 76 -4.89 5.77 -11.29
C ALA A 76 -5.61 7.12 -11.24
N MET A 77 -5.13 8.04 -10.40
CA MET A 77 -5.64 9.42 -10.34
C MET A 77 -4.87 10.36 -11.27
N GLU A 78 -3.64 9.99 -11.61
CA GLU A 78 -2.74 10.78 -12.46
C GLU A 78 -3.09 10.70 -13.95
N ALA A 79 -3.84 9.66 -14.35
CA ALA A 79 -4.42 9.57 -15.68
C ALA A 79 -5.58 10.57 -15.75
N GLY A 80 -5.47 11.56 -16.64
CA GLY A 80 -6.40 12.69 -16.70
C GLY A 80 -7.87 12.26 -16.80
N GLN A 81 -8.78 13.14 -16.36
CA GLN A 81 -10.23 12.91 -16.22
C GLN A 81 -10.97 12.38 -17.45
N TRP A 82 -10.33 12.39 -18.63
CA TRP A 82 -10.94 12.00 -19.91
C TRP A 82 -10.52 10.62 -20.39
N GLU A 83 -9.49 10.02 -19.79
CA GLU A 83 -9.04 8.68 -20.16
C GLU A 83 -9.82 7.65 -19.33
N ARG A 84 -10.22 6.55 -19.99
CA ARG A 84 -10.90 5.42 -19.32
C ARG A 84 -10.20 5.10 -18.01
N ARG A 85 -10.96 4.88 -16.94
CA ARG A 85 -10.46 4.43 -15.62
C ARG A 85 -9.26 3.48 -15.77
N HIS A 86 -8.05 4.03 -15.64
CA HIS A 86 -6.82 3.29 -15.87
C HIS A 86 -6.43 2.60 -14.56
N ILE A 87 -6.16 1.31 -14.62
CA ILE A 87 -5.64 0.57 -13.48
C ILE A 87 -4.12 0.63 -13.53
N HIS A 88 -3.48 0.81 -12.39
CA HIS A 88 -2.03 0.70 -12.25
C HIS A 88 -1.67 -0.39 -11.26
N ALA A 89 -0.75 -1.26 -11.66
CA ALA A 89 0.01 -2.09 -10.75
C ALA A 89 0.93 -1.18 -9.91
N ARG A 90 0.95 -1.38 -8.59
CA ARG A 90 1.70 -0.57 -7.64
C ARG A 90 2.49 -1.45 -6.68
N VAL A 91 3.63 -0.90 -6.27
CA VAL A 91 4.31 -1.30 -5.04
C VAL A 91 4.29 -0.13 -4.08
N ALA A 92 3.96 -0.37 -2.82
CA ALA A 92 4.16 0.57 -1.73
C ALA A 92 5.17 0.04 -0.73
N ARG A 93 5.75 0.93 0.05
CA ARG A 93 6.62 0.60 1.19
C ARG A 93 6.18 1.35 2.44
N VAL A 94 6.41 0.75 3.59
CA VAL A 94 6.39 1.38 4.91
C VAL A 94 7.60 0.89 5.71
N CYS A 95 8.14 1.71 6.62
CA CYS A 95 9.13 1.25 7.58
C CYS A 95 8.47 0.36 8.62
N LYS A 96 9.11 -0.75 8.99
CA LYS A 96 8.57 -1.71 9.96
C LYS A 96 8.35 -1.07 11.33
N ASN A 97 9.26 -0.18 11.74
CA ASN A 97 9.21 0.57 13.00
C ASN A 97 8.40 1.88 12.95
N ASP A 98 7.65 2.15 11.89
CA ASP A 98 6.80 3.35 11.80
C ASP A 98 5.78 3.33 12.95
N VAL A 99 5.67 4.41 13.71
CA VAL A 99 4.73 4.56 14.85
C VAL A 99 3.66 5.63 14.57
N GLY A 100 3.64 6.17 13.35
CA GLY A 100 2.82 7.31 12.98
C GLY A 100 3.29 8.63 13.57
N GLY A 101 2.50 9.67 13.36
CA GLY A 101 2.86 11.02 13.78
C GLY A 101 2.32 11.40 15.17
N LYS A 102 3.02 12.31 15.85
CA LYS A 102 2.72 12.74 17.23
C LYS A 102 1.56 13.74 17.34
N ARG A 103 1.25 14.48 16.26
CA ARG A 103 0.22 15.53 16.24
C ARG A 103 -0.68 15.39 15.02
N SER A 104 -0.08 15.39 13.84
CA SER A 104 -0.70 14.95 12.59
C SER A 104 -0.41 13.47 12.38
N LEU A 105 -1.22 12.77 11.58
CA LEU A 105 -1.03 11.35 11.25
C LEU A 105 -0.99 10.39 12.46
N ILE A 106 -1.74 10.69 13.52
CA ILE A 106 -1.89 9.77 14.67
C ILE A 106 -2.49 8.45 14.19
N ASN A 107 -1.86 7.31 14.48
CA ASN A 107 -2.26 5.98 13.99
C ASN A 107 -2.31 5.87 12.46
N ARG A 108 -1.56 6.71 11.75
CA ARG A 108 -1.40 6.63 10.28
C ARG A 108 0.05 6.51 9.90
N TRP A 109 0.32 5.82 8.78
CA TRP A 109 1.69 5.64 8.29
C TRP A 109 2.36 6.99 8.04
N SER A 110 3.55 7.20 8.58
CA SER A 110 4.36 8.39 8.27
C SER A 110 5.38 8.13 7.15
N THR A 111 5.61 6.86 6.83
CA THR A 111 6.62 6.38 5.88
C THR A 111 6.03 5.74 4.61
N PHE A 112 4.71 5.83 4.44
CA PHE A 112 4.02 5.27 3.27
C PHE A 112 4.42 6.00 1.99
N LEU A 113 4.96 5.24 1.04
CA LEU A 113 5.29 5.71 -0.31
C LEU A 113 4.87 4.64 -1.31
N LYS A 114 4.33 5.05 -2.47
CA LYS A 114 3.94 4.14 -3.56
C LYS A 114 4.56 4.53 -4.90
N ALA A 115 4.78 3.55 -5.76
CA ALA A 115 5.28 3.70 -7.11
C ALA A 115 4.51 2.78 -8.07
N ARG A 116 4.44 3.17 -9.35
CA ARG A 116 3.89 2.34 -10.43
C ARG A 116 4.88 1.23 -10.80
N LEU A 117 4.38 0.01 -10.95
CA LEU A 117 5.08 -1.09 -11.61
C LEU A 117 4.71 -1.07 -13.09
N VAL A 118 5.69 -0.87 -13.97
CA VAL A 118 5.47 -0.87 -15.42
C VAL A 118 5.87 -2.22 -15.97
N CYS A 119 4.88 -2.97 -16.44
CA CYS A 119 5.06 -4.16 -17.26
C CYS A 119 4.49 -3.86 -18.64
N SER A 120 5.35 -3.65 -19.64
CA SER A 120 4.90 -3.32 -21.00
C SER A 120 5.74 -3.98 -22.07
N ILE A 121 5.14 -4.15 -23.25
CA ILE A 121 5.83 -4.54 -24.47
C ILE A 121 5.88 -3.30 -25.39
N PRO A 122 7.09 -2.85 -25.78
CA PRO A 122 7.24 -1.79 -26.77
C PRO A 122 6.71 -2.25 -28.13
N GLY A 123 5.86 -1.43 -28.74
CA GLY A 123 5.29 -1.63 -30.06
C GLY A 123 5.97 -0.76 -31.13
N PRO A 124 5.61 -0.97 -32.41
CA PRO A 124 6.05 -0.10 -33.49
C PRO A 124 5.66 1.36 -33.23
N GLN A 125 6.48 2.28 -33.70
CA GLN A 125 6.24 3.74 -33.61
C GLN A 125 6.13 4.29 -32.17
N GLY A 126 6.75 3.63 -31.18
CA GLY A 126 6.81 4.14 -29.80
C GLY A 126 5.53 3.96 -29.01
N THR A 127 4.61 3.12 -29.48
CA THR A 127 3.46 2.66 -28.69
C THR A 127 3.92 1.68 -27.60
N GLU A 128 3.23 1.64 -26.46
CA GLU A 128 3.47 0.64 -25.43
C GLU A 128 2.17 -0.13 -25.12
N THR A 129 2.26 -1.46 -25.06
CA THR A 129 1.16 -2.30 -24.58
C THR A 129 1.42 -2.64 -23.12
N HIS A 130 0.63 -2.08 -22.20
CA HIS A 130 0.79 -2.28 -20.76
C HIS A 130 -0.02 -3.47 -20.22
N PHE A 131 0.51 -4.11 -19.18
CA PHE A 131 -0.10 -5.21 -18.44
C PHE A 131 -0.23 -4.80 -16.96
N ASP A 132 -1.21 -3.94 -16.66
CA ASP A 132 -1.35 -3.33 -15.32
C ASP A 132 -2.21 -4.16 -14.33
N GLN A 133 -2.74 -5.31 -14.76
CA GLN A 133 -3.48 -6.24 -13.89
C GLN A 133 -2.49 -7.16 -13.17
N LEU A 134 -1.94 -6.67 -12.05
CA LEU A 134 -1.12 -7.46 -11.13
C LEU A 134 -1.93 -8.61 -10.49
#